data_AF-A0A970IX02-F1
#
_entry.id   AF-A0A970IX02-F1
#
_cell.length_a   1.000
_cell.length_b   1.000
_cell.length_c   1.000
_cell.angle_alpha   90.00
_cell.angle_beta   90.00
_cell.angle_gamma   90.00
#
_symmetry.space_group_name_H-M   'P 1'
#
loop_
_entity.id
_entity.type
_entity.pdbx_description
1 polymer ?
#
loop_
_entity_poly.entity_id
_entity_poly.type
_entity_poly.pdbx_seq_one_letter_code
_entity_poly.pdbx_strand_id
1 'polypeptide(L)'
;MIKCKNCDHVISDDANFCPVCGSRLEIDAKARESETAEHEGRRPVIDPNLASRSLGFGIAGFVVAFFLWHITIWHIAIFCVLAGVFSFLAIFFGIKSMKIQSSRRTDWGMIFGVVTAFLSVIFLAYHINYTAKVFNSARKYSEKLGIEIPNNLPREYYQHSNVFKMYDFQTNAYSYHLNDDDAEVFLGKIENDPRRQLLPLTSSEMQYLTEITTEEFIIYSPSGYYLCYDLKNNRYDLPSGAEEYHFILLIYDQTEKRIYVYEIWN
;
A
#
# COMPACT_ATOMS: atom_id res chain seq x y z
N MET A 1 -34.31 -5.71 -39.00
CA MET A 1 -33.21 -6.60 -38.60
C MET A 1 -32.64 -7.24 -39.86
N ILE A 2 -31.32 -7.29 -40.02
CA ILE A 2 -30.61 -7.86 -41.17
C ILE A 2 -29.94 -9.20 -40.81
N LYS A 3 -29.94 -10.16 -41.75
CA LYS A 3 -29.19 -11.41 -41.59
C LYS A 3 -27.78 -11.26 -42.13
N CYS A 4 -26.80 -11.72 -41.37
CA CYS A 4 -25.41 -11.79 -41.82
C CYS A 4 -25.28 -12.80 -42.97
N LYS A 5 -24.82 -12.36 -44.14
CA LYS A 5 -24.57 -13.24 -45.30
C LYS A 5 -23.49 -14.31 -45.06
N ASN A 6 -22.69 -14.20 -43.99
CA ASN A 6 -21.56 -15.08 -43.71
C ASN A 6 -21.81 -16.10 -42.59
N CYS A 7 -22.76 -15.85 -41.68
CA CYS A 7 -23.05 -16.78 -40.57
C CYS A 7 -24.55 -16.86 -40.22
N ASP A 8 -25.42 -16.27 -41.04
CA ASP A 8 -26.88 -16.26 -40.93
C ASP A 8 -27.47 -15.70 -39.61
N HIS A 9 -26.62 -15.14 -38.74
CA HIS A 9 -27.05 -14.51 -37.50
C HIS A 9 -27.91 -13.28 -37.79
N VAL A 10 -29.00 -13.11 -37.03
CA VAL A 10 -29.92 -11.98 -37.15
C VAL A 10 -29.39 -10.82 -36.32
N ILE A 11 -29.24 -9.66 -36.95
CA ILE A 11 -28.56 -8.49 -36.41
C ILE A 11 -29.47 -7.27 -36.55
N SER A 12 -29.30 -6.31 -35.64
CA SER A 12 -29.99 -5.02 -35.70
C SER A 12 -29.60 -4.22 -36.96
N ASP A 13 -30.52 -3.42 -37.49
CA ASP A 13 -30.36 -2.67 -38.76
C ASP A 13 -29.32 -1.54 -38.69
N ASP A 14 -28.91 -1.17 -37.48
CA ASP A 14 -27.90 -0.15 -37.19
C ASP A 14 -26.46 -0.71 -37.09
N ALA A 15 -26.29 -2.04 -37.16
CA ALA A 15 -24.98 -2.66 -37.09
C ALA A 15 -24.24 -2.61 -38.42
N ASN A 16 -22.97 -2.17 -38.40
CA ASN A 16 -22.11 -2.18 -39.60
C ASN A 16 -21.31 -3.49 -39.77
N PHE A 17 -21.26 -4.33 -38.73
CA PHE A 17 -20.50 -5.58 -38.68
C PHE A 17 -21.29 -6.65 -37.92
N CYS A 18 -21.07 -7.92 -38.28
CA CYS A 18 -21.66 -9.05 -37.56
C CYS A 18 -20.96 -9.29 -36.22
N PRO A 19 -21.68 -9.33 -35.08
CA PRO A 19 -21.10 -9.57 -33.77
C PRO A 19 -20.58 -11.01 -33.59
N VAL A 20 -21.03 -11.95 -34.43
CA VAL A 20 -20.68 -13.37 -34.32
C VAL A 20 -19.46 -13.73 -35.16
N CYS A 21 -19.34 -13.20 -36.38
CA CYS A 21 -18.27 -13.58 -37.31
C CYS A 21 -17.37 -12.42 -37.78
N GLY A 22 -17.64 -11.18 -37.34
CA GLY A 22 -16.82 -10.02 -37.67
C GLY A 22 -16.89 -9.52 -39.12
N SER A 23 -17.71 -10.15 -39.97
CA SER A 23 -17.85 -9.74 -41.37
C SER A 23 -18.59 -8.40 -41.49
N ARG A 24 -18.11 -7.52 -42.37
CA ARG A 24 -18.75 -6.24 -42.69
C ARG A 24 -20.10 -6.50 -43.37
N LEU A 25 -21.14 -5.82 -42.90
CA LEU A 25 -22.48 -5.94 -43.49
C LEU A 25 -22.55 -4.94 -44.66
N GLU A 26 -22.63 -5.46 -45.88
CA GLU A 26 -22.87 -4.66 -47.08
C GLU A 26 -24.35 -4.27 -47.13
N ILE A 27 -24.68 -3.15 -46.49
CA ILE A 27 -25.98 -2.51 -46.65
C ILE A 27 -25.92 -1.72 -47.95
N ASP A 28 -26.70 -2.15 -48.95
CA ASP A 28 -26.72 -1.61 -50.31
C ASP A 28 -26.77 -0.07 -50.31
N ALA A 29 -25.76 0.54 -50.93
CA ALA A 29 -25.50 1.97 -50.97
C ALA A 29 -26.65 2.80 -51.61
N LYS A 30 -27.63 2.16 -52.26
CA LYS A 30 -28.76 2.84 -52.90
C LYS A 30 -29.87 3.28 -51.95
N ALA A 31 -29.91 2.79 -50.71
CA ALA A 31 -30.85 3.28 -49.70
C ALA A 31 -30.34 4.53 -48.95
N ARG A 32 -29.06 4.90 -49.12
CA ARG A 32 -28.46 6.07 -48.44
C ARG A 32 -28.54 7.36 -49.25
N GLU A 33 -28.81 7.32 -50.55
CA GLU A 33 -28.84 8.53 -51.39
C GLU A 33 -30.12 9.37 -51.28
N SER A 34 -31.24 8.81 -50.78
CA SER A 34 -32.48 9.60 -50.59
C SER A 34 -32.66 10.19 -49.19
N GLU A 35 -31.79 9.88 -48.23
CA GLU A 35 -31.77 10.50 -46.89
C GLU A 35 -30.59 11.48 -46.70
N THR A 36 -29.69 11.58 -47.67
CA THR A 36 -28.46 12.41 -47.60
C THR A 36 -28.67 13.92 -47.69
N ALA A 37 -29.89 14.43 -47.89
CA ALA A 37 -30.13 15.86 -48.02
C ALA A 37 -30.54 16.58 -46.72
N GLU A 38 -30.90 15.88 -45.64
CA GLU A 38 -31.39 16.52 -44.40
C GLU A 38 -30.59 16.17 -43.12
N HIS A 39 -29.56 15.32 -43.22
CA HIS A 39 -28.74 14.92 -42.08
C HIS A 39 -27.23 15.14 -42.28
N GLU A 40 -26.86 16.26 -42.90
CA GLU A 40 -25.49 16.75 -43.00
C GLU A 40 -25.00 17.43 -41.69
N GLY A 41 -25.32 16.85 -40.52
CA GLY A 41 -25.06 17.48 -39.23
C GLY A 41 -24.61 16.59 -38.08
N ARG A 42 -24.49 15.26 -38.26
CA ARG A 42 -24.13 14.40 -37.12
C ARG A 42 -23.55 13.03 -37.48
N ARG A 43 -22.50 12.97 -38.32
CA ARG A 43 -21.60 11.81 -38.29
C ARG A 43 -20.65 11.99 -37.10
N PRO A 44 -20.57 11.07 -36.12
CA PRO A 44 -19.57 11.18 -35.07
C PRO A 44 -18.19 11.15 -35.74
N VAL A 45 -17.39 12.20 -35.50
CA VAL A 45 -15.98 12.23 -35.90
C VAL A 45 -15.31 11.07 -35.16
N ILE A 46 -15.00 10.00 -35.90
CA ILE A 46 -14.33 8.82 -35.36
C ILE A 46 -12.87 9.20 -35.15
N ASP A 47 -12.47 9.40 -33.89
CA ASP A 47 -11.07 9.62 -33.53
C ASP A 47 -10.32 8.27 -33.64
N PRO A 48 -9.42 8.11 -34.63
CA PRO A 48 -8.73 6.85 -34.89
C PRO A 48 -7.76 6.46 -33.76
N ASN A 49 -7.50 7.38 -32.82
CA ASN A 49 -6.53 7.17 -31.75
C ASN A 49 -7.14 6.62 -30.46
N LEU A 50 -8.44 6.28 -30.43
CA LEU A 50 -9.09 5.77 -29.22
C LEU A 50 -8.44 4.49 -28.66
N ALA A 51 -8.16 3.51 -29.53
CA ALA A 51 -7.50 2.27 -29.14
C ALA A 51 -6.08 2.53 -28.60
N SER A 52 -5.34 3.43 -29.26
CA SER A 52 -3.99 3.84 -28.83
C SER A 52 -4.02 4.57 -27.48
N ARG A 53 -5.04 5.39 -27.22
CA ARG A 53 -5.25 6.07 -25.93
C ARG A 53 -5.57 5.06 -24.82
N SER A 54 -6.48 4.11 -25.07
CA SER A 54 -6.80 3.05 -24.10
C SER A 54 -5.56 2.24 -23.73
N LEU A 55 -4.78 1.80 -24.72
CA LEU A 55 -3.52 1.10 -24.49
C LEU A 55 -2.50 1.97 -23.75
N GLY A 56 -2.33 3.23 -24.16
CA GLY A 56 -1.40 4.16 -23.53
C GLY A 56 -1.71 4.40 -22.06
N PHE A 57 -2.98 4.63 -21.71
CA PHE A 57 -3.40 4.79 -20.32
C PHE A 57 -3.28 3.49 -19.51
N GLY A 58 -3.58 2.34 -20.13
CA GLY A 58 -3.39 1.04 -19.48
C GLY A 58 -1.92 0.78 -19.12
N ILE A 59 -1.00 1.02 -20.06
CA ILE A 59 0.44 0.88 -19.83
C ILE A 59 0.92 1.90 -18.79
N ALA A 60 0.53 3.17 -18.90
CA ALA A 60 0.93 4.21 -17.96
C ALA A 60 0.48 3.90 -16.53
N GLY A 61 -0.78 3.47 -16.36
CA GLY A 61 -1.30 3.04 -15.07
C GLY A 61 -0.53 1.85 -14.50
N PHE A 62 -0.23 0.85 -15.33
CA PHE A 62 0.54 -0.31 -14.91
C PHE A 62 1.97 0.05 -14.50
N VAL A 63 2.64 0.92 -15.25
CA VAL A 63 3.98 1.43 -14.91
C VAL A 63 3.94 2.19 -13.59
N VAL A 64 2.99 3.10 -13.40
CA VAL A 64 2.81 3.81 -12.11
C VAL A 64 2.60 2.80 -10.99
N ALA A 65 1.77 1.77 -11.19
CA ALA A 65 1.50 0.74 -10.19
C ALA A 65 2.68 -0.20 -9.90
N PHE A 66 3.54 -0.46 -10.89
CA PHE A 66 4.71 -1.34 -10.74
C PHE A 66 5.86 -0.63 -10.03
N PHE A 67 6.16 0.61 -10.42
CA PHE A 67 7.23 1.40 -9.80
C PHE A 67 6.83 1.98 -8.43
N LEU A 68 5.55 1.92 -8.07
CA LEU A 68 5.01 2.24 -6.75
C LEU A 68 5.66 1.45 -5.60
N TRP A 69 6.13 0.23 -5.87
CA TRP A 69 6.75 -0.63 -4.84
C TRP A 69 8.10 -0.08 -4.33
N HIS A 70 8.78 0.75 -5.12
CA HIS A 70 10.12 1.23 -4.80
C HIS A 70 10.19 2.67 -4.27
N ILE A 71 9.08 3.40 -4.27
CA ILE A 71 9.03 4.81 -3.84
C ILE A 71 8.67 4.89 -2.36
N THR A 72 9.22 5.89 -1.67
CA THR A 72 9.02 6.14 -0.24
C THR A 72 7.54 6.15 0.16
N ILE A 73 7.25 5.56 1.34
CA ILE A 73 5.90 5.32 1.89
C ILE A 73 4.98 6.54 1.81
N TRP A 74 5.55 7.75 1.93
CA TRP A 74 4.86 9.04 1.92
C TRP A 74 4.11 9.36 0.63
N HIS A 75 4.51 8.80 -0.52
CA HIS A 75 3.87 9.12 -1.81
C HIS A 75 2.91 8.05 -2.31
N ILE A 76 2.83 6.90 -1.63
CA ILE A 76 2.05 5.74 -2.08
C ILE A 76 0.58 6.11 -2.32
N ALA A 77 -0.03 6.87 -1.42
CA ALA A 77 -1.44 7.27 -1.54
C ALA A 77 -1.73 8.08 -2.82
N ILE A 78 -0.89 9.07 -3.15
CA ILE A 78 -1.08 9.92 -4.33
C ILE A 78 -0.96 9.09 -5.61
N PHE A 79 0.04 8.21 -5.68
CA PHE A 79 0.27 7.38 -6.84
C PHE A 79 -0.78 6.27 -7.01
N CYS A 80 -1.34 5.71 -5.93
CA CYS A 80 -2.50 4.81 -6.01
C CYS A 80 -3.72 5.49 -6.63
N VAL A 81 -3.98 6.76 -6.28
CA VAL A 81 -5.06 7.55 -6.87
C VAL A 81 -4.80 7.79 -8.36
N LEU A 82 -3.57 8.16 -8.74
CA LEU A 82 -3.20 8.35 -10.15
C LEU A 82 -3.33 7.06 -10.97
N ALA A 83 -2.89 5.93 -10.44
CA ALA A 83 -3.05 4.61 -11.08
C ALA A 83 -4.54 4.26 -11.25
N GLY A 84 -5.39 4.57 -10.26
CA GLY A 84 -6.84 4.44 -10.36
C GLY A 84 -7.45 5.31 -11.47
N VAL A 85 -7.01 6.57 -11.59
CA VAL A 85 -7.47 7.48 -12.67
C VAL A 85 -7.07 6.95 -14.04
N PHE A 86 -5.82 6.52 -14.22
CA PHE A 86 -5.36 5.94 -15.49
C PHE A 86 -6.12 4.66 -15.85
N SER A 87 -6.41 3.83 -14.85
CA SER A 87 -7.21 2.61 -15.03
C SER A 87 -8.62 2.93 -15.52
N PHE A 88 -9.28 3.92 -14.91
CA PHE A 88 -10.60 4.37 -15.33
C PHE A 88 -10.58 4.90 -16.77
N LEU A 89 -9.59 5.72 -17.13
CA LEU A 89 -9.45 6.24 -18.50
C LEU A 89 -9.20 5.12 -19.52
N ALA A 90 -8.36 4.14 -19.20
CA ALA A 90 -8.07 3.00 -20.07
C ALA A 90 -9.35 2.19 -20.39
N ILE A 91 -10.15 1.91 -19.37
CA ILE A 91 -11.43 1.19 -19.50
C ILE A 91 -12.45 2.05 -20.26
N PHE A 92 -12.59 3.33 -19.93
CA PHE A 92 -13.54 4.24 -20.59
C PHE A 92 -13.28 4.36 -22.09
N PHE A 93 -12.03 4.66 -22.48
CA PHE A 93 -11.65 4.73 -23.89
C PHE A 93 -11.69 3.36 -24.56
N GLY A 94 -11.43 2.28 -23.81
CA GLY A 94 -11.55 0.91 -24.29
C GLY A 94 -12.98 0.55 -24.70
N ILE A 95 -13.95 0.76 -23.80
CA ILE A 95 -15.39 0.55 -24.07
C ILE A 95 -15.84 1.40 -25.25
N LYS A 96 -15.43 2.67 -25.31
CA LYS A 96 -15.79 3.57 -26.42
C LYS A 96 -15.17 3.12 -27.74
N SER A 97 -13.96 2.55 -27.72
CA SER A 97 -13.31 1.97 -28.90
C SER A 97 -14.01 0.70 -29.38
N MET A 98 -14.38 -0.21 -28.47
CA MET A 98 -15.06 -1.47 -28.83
C MET A 98 -16.40 -1.24 -29.53
N LYS A 99 -17.12 -0.18 -29.16
CA LYS A 99 -18.37 0.22 -29.84
C LYS A 99 -18.18 0.59 -31.32
N ILE A 100 -16.96 0.97 -31.72
CA ILE A 100 -16.63 1.40 -33.07
C ILE A 100 -15.95 0.26 -33.84
N GLN A 101 -14.88 -0.29 -33.26
CA GLN A 101 -14.09 -1.39 -33.83
C GLN A 101 -13.33 -2.11 -32.70
N SER A 102 -13.53 -3.42 -32.59
CA SER A 102 -12.70 -4.24 -31.70
C SER A 102 -11.29 -4.36 -32.27
N SER A 103 -10.29 -4.14 -31.43
CA SER A 103 -8.89 -4.25 -31.80
C SER A 103 -8.10 -4.88 -30.67
N ARG A 104 -7.07 -5.66 -31.01
CA ARG A 104 -6.17 -6.26 -30.01
C ARG A 104 -5.55 -5.21 -29.08
N ARG A 105 -5.31 -3.98 -29.56
CA ARG A 105 -4.80 -2.87 -28.74
C ARG A 105 -5.81 -2.44 -27.68
N THR A 106 -7.09 -2.42 -28.03
CA THR A 106 -8.20 -2.10 -27.13
C THR A 106 -8.34 -3.17 -26.04
N ASP A 107 -8.25 -4.45 -26.41
CA ASP A 107 -8.33 -5.56 -25.45
C ASP A 107 -7.21 -5.48 -24.41
N TRP A 108 -5.96 -5.31 -24.85
CA TRP A 108 -4.82 -5.16 -23.94
C TRP A 108 -4.91 -3.91 -23.07
N GLY A 109 -5.33 -2.77 -23.63
CA GLY A 109 -5.54 -1.54 -22.86
C GLY A 109 -6.57 -1.72 -21.73
N MET A 110 -7.67 -2.41 -22.02
CA MET A 110 -8.69 -2.72 -21.01
C MET A 110 -8.19 -3.73 -19.97
N ILE A 111 -7.49 -4.79 -20.39
CA ILE A 111 -6.90 -5.78 -19.46
C ILE A 111 -5.95 -5.09 -18.48
N PHE A 112 -5.01 -4.27 -18.99
CA PHE A 112 -4.10 -3.50 -18.14
C PHE A 112 -4.85 -2.54 -17.22
N GLY A 113 -5.90 -1.87 -17.72
CA GLY A 113 -6.75 -1.01 -16.90
C GLY A 113 -7.42 -1.75 -15.73
N VAL A 114 -8.00 -2.93 -15.99
CA VAL A 114 -8.66 -3.73 -14.94
C VAL A 114 -7.66 -4.26 -13.92
N VAL A 115 -6.53 -4.80 -14.37
CA VAL A 115 -5.47 -5.30 -13.48
C VAL A 115 -4.93 -4.17 -12.61
N THR A 116 -4.67 -3.00 -13.20
CA THR A 116 -4.16 -1.82 -12.47
C THR A 116 -5.18 -1.32 -11.45
N ALA A 117 -6.48 -1.28 -11.78
CA ALA A 117 -7.53 -0.90 -10.84
C ALA A 117 -7.54 -1.84 -9.62
N PHE A 118 -7.48 -3.15 -9.86
CA PHE A 118 -7.48 -4.16 -8.80
C PHE A 118 -6.25 -4.01 -7.88
N LEU A 119 -5.05 -3.90 -8.46
CA LEU A 119 -3.82 -3.67 -7.70
C LEU A 119 -3.88 -2.36 -6.90
N SER A 120 -4.39 -1.28 -7.48
CA SER A 120 -4.51 0.02 -6.81
C SER A 120 -5.37 -0.06 -5.56
N VAL A 121 -6.48 -0.81 -5.61
CA VAL A 121 -7.35 -1.03 -4.43
C VAL A 121 -6.64 -1.83 -3.35
N ILE A 122 -5.95 -2.91 -3.72
CA ILE A 122 -5.18 -3.73 -2.76
C ILE A 122 -4.10 -2.90 -2.08
N PHE A 123 -3.30 -2.15 -2.85
CA PHE A 123 -2.24 -1.32 -2.30
C PHE A 123 -2.78 -0.20 -1.42
N LEU A 124 -3.89 0.42 -1.81
CA LEU A 124 -4.55 1.44 -0.98
C LEU A 124 -5.03 0.85 0.35
N ALA A 125 -5.69 -0.31 0.33
CA ALA A 125 -6.13 -0.99 1.54
C ALA A 125 -4.96 -1.38 2.45
N TYR A 126 -3.88 -1.91 1.86
CA TYR A 126 -2.64 -2.20 2.57
C TYR A 126 -2.06 -0.93 3.23
N HIS A 127 -1.97 0.17 2.50
CA HIS A 127 -1.42 1.44 2.99
C HIS A 127 -2.29 2.07 4.09
N ILE A 128 -3.62 1.99 3.98
CA ILE A 128 -4.53 2.45 5.04
C ILE A 128 -4.31 1.63 6.31
N ASN A 129 -4.25 0.30 6.21
CA ASN A 129 -4.00 -0.57 7.36
C ASN A 129 -2.62 -0.32 7.98
N TYR A 130 -1.59 -0.16 7.14
CA TYR A 130 -0.23 0.15 7.57
C TYR A 130 -0.19 1.47 8.35
N THR A 131 -0.76 2.52 7.78
CA THR A 131 -0.84 3.85 8.39
C THR A 131 -1.64 3.80 9.69
N ALA A 132 -2.78 3.12 9.71
CA ALA A 132 -3.57 2.96 10.93
C ALA A 132 -2.79 2.30 12.07
N LYS A 133 -1.93 1.31 11.78
CA LYS A 133 -1.04 0.70 12.78
C LYS A 133 -0.03 1.70 13.34
N VAL A 134 0.58 2.52 12.48
CA VAL A 134 1.54 3.56 12.88
C VAL A 134 0.86 4.66 13.72
N PHE A 135 -0.31 5.16 13.32
CA PHE A 135 -1.03 6.18 14.09
C PHE A 135 -1.53 5.68 15.45
N ASN A 136 -1.75 4.38 15.59
CA ASN A 136 -2.21 3.77 16.84
C ASN A 136 -1.06 3.19 17.68
N SER A 137 0.20 3.26 17.24
CA SER A 137 1.32 2.60 17.92
C SER A 137 1.53 3.15 19.32
N ALA A 138 1.57 4.48 19.49
CA ALA A 138 1.76 5.11 20.80
C ALA A 138 0.69 4.66 21.80
N ARG A 139 -0.59 4.69 21.39
CA ARG A 139 -1.71 4.21 22.21
C ARG A 139 -1.60 2.73 22.54
N LYS A 140 -1.38 1.86 21.53
CA LYS A 140 -1.21 0.41 21.70
C LYS A 140 -0.15 0.10 22.75
N TYR A 141 1.04 0.70 22.63
CA TYR A 141 2.15 0.39 23.51
C TYR A 141 2.00 1.05 24.88
N SER A 142 1.36 2.22 24.95
CA SER A 142 1.03 2.84 26.23
C SER A 142 0.09 1.96 27.06
N GLU A 143 -0.95 1.41 26.43
CA GLU A 143 -1.90 0.50 27.07
C GLU A 143 -1.22 -0.79 27.55
N LYS A 144 -0.31 -1.38 26.76
CA LYS A 144 0.39 -2.62 27.11
C LYS A 144 1.43 -2.42 28.22
N LEU A 145 2.19 -1.34 28.16
CA LEU A 145 3.24 -1.05 29.13
C LEU A 145 2.69 -0.37 30.40
N GLY A 146 1.50 0.23 30.33
CA GLY A 146 0.94 1.02 31.42
C GLY A 146 1.71 2.33 31.67
N ILE A 147 2.40 2.85 30.66
CA ILE A 147 3.09 4.14 30.69
C ILE A 147 2.71 4.94 29.43
N GLU A 148 2.30 6.19 29.60
CA GLU A 148 1.82 7.01 28.50
C GLU A 148 2.99 7.53 27.64
N ILE A 149 2.94 7.28 26.33
CA ILE A 149 3.85 7.84 25.33
C ILE A 149 3.25 9.16 24.83
N PRO A 150 3.87 10.33 25.11
CA PRO A 150 3.26 11.65 24.88
C PRO A 150 2.96 11.99 23.40
N ASN A 151 3.70 11.39 22.47
CA ASN A 151 3.59 11.68 21.05
C ASN A 151 2.85 10.54 20.32
N ASN A 152 1.70 10.87 19.72
CA ASN A 152 0.89 9.90 18.99
C ASN A 152 1.46 9.51 17.62
N LEU A 153 2.43 10.27 17.10
CA LEU A 153 3.05 10.02 15.81
C LEU A 153 4.55 9.77 15.96
N PRO A 154 5.04 8.59 15.56
CA PRO A 154 6.46 8.32 15.56
C PRO A 154 7.17 9.16 14.50
N ARG A 155 8.38 9.62 14.83
CA ARG A 155 9.26 10.34 13.91
C ARG A 155 9.87 9.40 12.88
N GLU A 156 10.30 8.23 13.33
CA GLU A 156 10.79 7.14 12.48
C GLU A 156 10.08 5.85 12.86
N TYR A 157 9.78 5.01 11.87
CA TYR A 157 9.15 3.72 12.11
C TYR A 157 9.53 2.69 11.05
N TYR A 158 9.57 1.43 11.46
CA TYR A 158 9.80 0.27 10.61
C TYR A 158 8.80 -0.82 11.03
N GLN A 159 8.17 -1.50 10.06
CA GLN A 159 7.22 -2.57 10.35
C GLN A 159 7.56 -3.82 9.55
N HIS A 160 7.43 -4.98 10.17
CA HIS A 160 7.78 -6.29 9.57
C HIS A 160 9.16 -6.26 8.91
N SER A 161 10.08 -5.52 9.51
CA SER A 161 11.46 -5.49 9.05
C SER A 161 12.19 -6.66 9.69
N ASN A 162 12.84 -7.47 8.86
CA ASN A 162 13.90 -8.36 9.30
C ASN A 162 15.11 -7.48 9.64
N VAL A 163 15.04 -6.79 10.78
CA VAL A 163 16.20 -6.07 11.33
C VAL A 163 17.32 -7.09 11.65
N PHE A 164 16.94 -8.34 11.88
CA PHE A 164 17.80 -9.45 12.25
C PHE A 164 18.04 -10.36 11.04
N LYS A 165 19.18 -10.20 10.35
CA LYS A 165 19.50 -10.94 9.11
C LYS A 165 19.80 -12.44 9.30
N MET A 166 20.06 -12.90 10.53
CA MET A 166 20.47 -14.29 10.82
C MET A 166 19.40 -15.15 11.49
N TYR A 167 18.25 -14.57 11.88
CA TYR A 167 17.15 -15.29 12.53
C TYR A 167 15.82 -14.80 11.95
N ASP A 168 14.80 -15.67 11.89
CA ASP A 168 13.45 -15.36 11.38
C ASP A 168 12.63 -14.49 12.37
N PHE A 169 13.27 -13.50 13.00
CA PHE A 169 12.59 -12.54 13.85
C PHE A 169 11.98 -11.41 13.02
N GLN A 170 10.71 -11.14 13.30
CA GLN A 170 9.98 -9.99 12.81
C GLN A 170 10.01 -8.87 13.85
N THR A 171 10.03 -7.63 13.39
CA THR A 171 10.06 -6.47 14.29
C THR A 171 9.23 -5.31 13.78
N ASN A 172 8.52 -4.67 14.71
CA ASN A 172 8.05 -3.30 14.53
C ASN A 172 8.88 -2.39 15.43
N ALA A 173 9.44 -1.32 14.88
CA ALA A 173 10.23 -0.33 15.59
C ALA A 173 9.63 1.06 15.39
N TYR A 174 9.59 1.86 16.45
CA TYR A 174 9.05 3.22 16.46
C TYR A 174 9.93 4.13 17.31
N SER A 175 10.19 5.35 16.84
CA SER A 175 10.89 6.37 17.61
C SER A 175 10.00 7.61 17.82
N TYR A 176 9.97 8.13 19.04
CA TYR A 176 9.20 9.31 19.42
C TYR A 176 10.14 10.32 20.05
N HIS A 177 10.29 11.47 19.40
CA HIS A 177 11.05 12.58 19.95
C HIS A 177 10.15 13.40 20.88
N LEU A 178 10.62 13.70 22.08
CA LEU A 178 9.92 14.50 23.06
C LEU A 178 10.41 15.95 23.01
N ASN A 179 9.55 16.89 23.37
CA ASN A 179 9.99 18.24 23.73
C ASN A 179 10.47 18.25 25.20
N ASP A 180 10.99 19.37 25.67
CA ASP A 180 11.58 19.46 27.02
C ASP A 180 10.56 19.16 28.13
N ASP A 181 9.34 19.69 28.01
CA ASP A 181 8.27 19.51 29.00
C ASP A 181 7.80 18.03 29.05
N ASP A 182 7.55 17.43 27.88
CA ASP A 182 7.16 16.04 27.74
C ASP A 182 8.25 15.09 28.24
N ALA A 183 9.51 15.43 28.00
CA ALA A 183 10.66 14.66 28.45
C ALA A 183 10.77 14.65 29.98
N GLU A 184 10.56 15.79 30.65
CA GLU A 184 10.58 15.89 32.10
C GLU A 184 9.41 15.11 32.73
N VAL A 185 8.20 15.24 32.16
CA VAL A 185 7.02 14.48 32.60
C VAL A 185 7.23 12.97 32.40
N PHE A 186 7.75 12.56 31.24
CA PHE A 186 8.00 11.15 30.96
C PHE A 186 9.09 10.57 31.85
N LEU A 187 10.17 11.33 32.08
CA LEU A 187 11.24 10.98 33.02
C LEU A 187 10.66 10.74 34.42
N GLY A 188 9.87 11.67 34.95
CA GLY A 188 9.22 11.50 36.25
C GLY A 188 8.32 10.26 36.32
N LYS A 189 7.61 9.92 35.23
CA LYS A 189 6.80 8.69 35.18
C LYS A 189 7.67 7.43 35.21
N ILE A 190 8.68 7.34 34.34
CA ILE A 190 9.51 6.14 34.22
C ILE A 190 10.44 5.94 35.43
N GLU A 191 10.94 7.01 36.05
CA GLU A 191 11.77 6.95 37.25
C GLU A 191 11.04 6.40 38.47
N ASN A 192 9.73 6.66 38.56
CA ASN A 192 8.90 6.17 39.64
C ASN A 192 8.26 4.80 39.34
N ASP A 193 8.46 4.26 38.13
CA ASP A 193 7.93 2.95 37.77
C ASP A 193 8.76 1.84 38.47
N PRO A 194 8.14 0.95 39.27
CA PRO A 194 8.84 -0.13 39.95
C PRO A 194 9.37 -1.21 39.00
N ARG A 195 8.87 -1.25 37.76
CA ARG A 195 9.26 -2.20 36.71
C ARG A 195 10.40 -1.68 35.86
N ARG A 196 10.81 -0.41 36.07
CA ARG A 196 11.90 0.20 35.31
C ARG A 196 13.18 -0.60 35.52
N GLN A 197 13.94 -0.71 34.46
CA GLN A 197 15.30 -1.21 34.50
C GLN A 197 16.24 -0.12 34.02
N LEU A 198 17.48 -0.16 34.49
CA LEU A 198 18.49 0.85 34.18
C LEU A 198 19.33 0.43 32.97
N LEU A 199 19.66 1.41 32.14
CA LEU A 199 20.74 1.27 31.15
C LEU A 199 22.07 1.76 31.76
N PRO A 200 23.23 1.15 31.42
CA PRO A 200 23.36 0.02 30.51
C PRO A 200 22.90 -1.29 31.15
N LEU A 201 22.45 -2.19 30.30
CA LEU A 201 22.08 -3.56 30.64
C LEU A 201 23.24 -4.28 31.35
N THR A 202 22.91 -5.19 32.26
CA THR A 202 23.89 -6.12 32.85
C THR A 202 24.52 -7.01 31.78
N SER A 203 25.68 -7.60 32.07
CA SER A 203 26.37 -8.49 31.12
C SER A 203 25.51 -9.64 30.61
N SER A 204 24.63 -10.21 31.46
CA SER A 204 23.68 -11.26 31.08
C SER A 204 22.55 -10.76 30.19
N GLU A 205 22.00 -9.58 30.47
CA GLU A 205 20.95 -8.97 29.64
C GLU A 205 21.52 -8.48 28.31
N MET A 206 22.73 -7.93 28.31
CA MET A 206 23.49 -7.61 27.10
C MET A 206 23.76 -8.86 26.29
N GLN A 207 24.19 -9.97 26.90
CA GLN A 207 24.39 -11.21 26.17
C GLN A 207 23.06 -11.70 25.56
N TYR A 208 21.98 -11.73 26.34
CA TYR A 208 20.65 -12.10 25.85
C TYR A 208 20.19 -11.21 24.68
N LEU A 209 20.35 -9.89 24.81
CA LEU A 209 20.01 -8.95 23.75
C LEU A 209 20.95 -9.06 22.54
N THR A 210 22.24 -9.34 22.76
CA THR A 210 23.22 -9.55 21.69
C THR A 210 22.95 -10.84 20.92
N GLU A 211 22.48 -11.89 21.60
CA GLU A 211 22.06 -13.14 20.95
C GLU A 211 20.88 -12.92 19.99
N ILE A 212 20.03 -11.91 20.26
CA ILE A 212 18.85 -11.62 19.46
C ILE A 212 18.97 -10.36 18.57
N THR A 213 20.07 -9.58 18.65
CA THR A 213 20.26 -8.32 17.88
C THR A 213 21.55 -8.29 17.05
N THR A 214 21.57 -7.58 15.93
CA THR A 214 22.75 -7.39 15.06
C THR A 214 23.53 -6.11 15.40
N GLU A 215 24.81 -6.03 15.01
CA GLU A 215 25.74 -4.92 15.29
C GLU A 215 25.26 -3.52 14.85
N GLU A 216 24.27 -3.41 13.95
CA GLU A 216 23.67 -2.12 13.54
C GLU A 216 22.61 -1.62 14.53
N PHE A 217 22.16 -2.47 15.46
CA PHE A 217 21.21 -2.15 16.51
C PHE A 217 21.85 -2.20 17.89
N ILE A 218 23.09 -1.71 17.98
CA ILE A 218 23.65 -1.30 19.25
C ILE A 218 22.79 -0.12 19.72
N ILE A 219 22.12 -0.27 20.87
CA ILE A 219 21.68 0.87 21.66
C ILE A 219 22.96 1.65 21.98
N TYR A 220 23.31 2.61 21.13
CA TYR A 220 24.55 3.36 21.21
C TYR A 220 24.43 4.37 22.36
N SER A 221 24.63 3.86 23.59
CA SER A 221 24.92 4.65 24.80
C SER A 221 23.81 5.64 25.20
N PRO A 222 23.95 6.47 26.25
CA PRO A 222 24.45 6.30 27.61
C PRO A 222 23.23 6.09 28.55
N SER A 223 23.34 6.38 29.84
CA SER A 223 22.27 6.33 30.87
C SER A 223 20.81 6.52 30.39
N GLY A 224 19.92 5.65 30.87
CA GLY A 224 18.49 5.74 30.59
C GLY A 224 17.69 4.68 31.32
N TYR A 225 16.44 4.53 30.92
CA TYR A 225 15.53 3.54 31.49
C TYR A 225 14.91 2.70 30.38
N TYR A 226 14.62 1.44 30.69
CA TYR A 226 13.85 0.59 29.81
C TYR A 226 12.73 -0.14 30.56
N LEU A 227 11.69 -0.51 29.81
CA LEU A 227 10.60 -1.36 30.25
C LEU A 227 10.46 -2.49 29.24
N CYS A 228 10.29 -3.71 29.74
CA CYS A 228 9.98 -4.86 28.91
C CYS A 228 8.60 -5.41 29.28
N TYR A 229 7.86 -5.88 28.29
CA TYR A 229 6.63 -6.62 28.48
C TYR A 229 6.61 -7.84 27.57
N ASP A 230 6.77 -9.01 28.16
CA ASP A 230 6.63 -10.31 27.53
C ASP A 230 5.13 -10.58 27.27
N LEU A 231 4.73 -10.43 26.00
CA LEU A 231 3.34 -10.61 25.56
C LEU A 231 2.90 -12.06 25.66
N LYS A 232 3.83 -13.02 25.55
CA LYS A 232 3.54 -14.45 25.60
C LYS A 232 3.23 -14.89 27.02
N ASN A 233 4.04 -14.46 27.98
CA ASN A 233 3.91 -14.85 29.39
C ASN A 233 3.17 -13.81 30.26
N ASN A 234 2.76 -12.66 29.69
CA ASN A 234 2.11 -11.55 30.37
C ASN A 234 2.86 -11.07 31.63
N ARG A 235 4.17 -10.82 31.47
CA ARG A 235 5.05 -10.37 32.56
C ARG A 235 5.93 -9.21 32.13
N TYR A 236 6.33 -8.39 33.10
CA TYR A 236 7.20 -7.22 32.88
C TYR A 236 8.67 -7.59 33.07
N ASP A 237 9.16 -8.47 32.20
CA ASP A 237 10.54 -8.94 32.23
C ASP A 237 10.98 -9.38 30.82
N LEU A 238 12.29 -9.43 30.58
CA LEU A 238 12.83 -10.01 29.35
C LEU A 238 12.47 -11.50 29.28
N PRO A 239 12.06 -12.01 28.10
CA PRO A 239 11.89 -13.44 27.93
C PRO A 239 13.24 -14.15 28.16
N SER A 240 13.22 -15.35 28.71
CA SER A 240 14.44 -16.12 28.96
C SER A 240 14.22 -17.60 28.64
N GLY A 241 15.15 -18.19 27.88
CA GLY A 241 15.13 -19.61 27.52
C GLY A 241 13.93 -20.08 26.71
N ALA A 242 13.28 -19.22 25.94
CA ALA A 242 12.09 -19.56 25.16
C ALA A 242 12.45 -19.98 23.72
N GLU A 243 11.71 -20.95 23.14
CA GLU A 243 11.85 -21.29 21.71
C GLU A 243 11.16 -20.25 20.81
N GLU A 244 10.06 -19.65 21.29
CA GLU A 244 9.38 -18.55 20.63
C GLU A 244 9.25 -17.35 21.57
N TYR A 245 9.39 -16.18 20.98
CA TYR A 245 9.45 -14.88 21.61
C TYR A 245 8.31 -14.02 21.08
N HIS A 246 7.65 -13.29 21.99
CA HIS A 246 6.79 -12.17 21.60
C HIS A 246 6.81 -11.16 22.74
N PHE A 247 7.48 -10.02 22.56
CA PHE A 247 7.62 -9.03 23.61
C PHE A 247 7.73 -7.60 23.08
N ILE A 248 7.47 -6.64 23.97
CA ILE A 248 7.62 -5.21 23.74
C ILE A 248 8.79 -4.71 24.58
N LEU A 249 9.69 -3.96 23.96
CA LEU A 249 10.79 -3.27 24.63
C LEU A 249 10.64 -1.76 24.40
N LEU A 250 10.45 -1.01 25.47
CA LEU A 250 10.48 0.45 25.47
C LEU A 250 11.80 0.90 26.07
N ILE A 251 12.49 1.80 25.38
CA ILE A 251 13.73 2.43 25.82
C ILE A 251 13.53 3.93 25.84
N TYR A 252 13.91 4.56 26.94
CA TYR A 252 13.98 6.01 27.03
C TYR A 252 15.44 6.46 27.10
N ASP A 253 15.87 7.14 26.04
CA ASP A 253 17.15 7.82 25.95
C ASP A 253 16.98 9.25 26.48
N GLN A 254 17.56 9.49 27.65
CA GLN A 254 17.51 10.80 28.32
C GLN A 254 18.31 11.86 27.57
N THR A 255 19.38 11.47 26.89
CA THR A 255 20.29 12.39 26.19
C THR A 255 19.61 12.96 24.96
N GLU A 256 19.01 12.08 24.16
CA GLU A 256 18.29 12.44 22.94
C GLU A 256 16.84 12.82 23.17
N LYS A 257 16.36 12.75 24.43
CA LYS A 257 14.94 12.95 24.82
C LYS A 257 14.01 12.16 23.91
N ARG A 258 14.33 10.88 23.73
CA ARG A 258 13.71 10.03 22.72
C ARG A 258 13.25 8.71 23.32
N ILE A 259 12.02 8.33 22.97
CA ILE A 259 11.47 7.01 23.29
C ILE A 259 11.61 6.13 22.06
N TYR A 260 12.20 4.96 22.23
CA TYR A 260 12.18 3.89 21.25
C TYR A 260 11.25 2.78 21.72
N VAL A 261 10.45 2.24 20.82
CA VAL A 261 9.58 1.10 21.10
C VAL A 261 9.79 0.03 20.06
N TYR A 262 10.08 -1.18 20.52
CA TYR A 262 10.25 -2.38 19.71
C TYR A 262 9.19 -3.39 20.08
N GLU A 263 8.55 -3.99 19.09
CA GLU A 263 7.77 -5.22 19.25
C GLU A 263 8.48 -6.30 18.44
N ILE A 264 8.92 -7.36 19.11
CA ILE A 264 9.79 -8.40 18.55
C ILE A 264 9.08 -9.75 18.67
N TRP A 265 9.08 -10.55 17.60
CA TRP A 265 8.55 -11.91 17.60
C TRP A 265 9.20 -12.84 16.58
N ASN A 266 9.15 -14.15 16.80
CA ASN A 266 9.43 -15.23 15.81
C ASN A 266 8.27 -16.22 15.73
#